data_AF-A0A3D2JES6-F1
#
_entry.id   AF-A0A3D2JES6-F1
#
_cell.length_a   1.000
_cell.length_b   1.000
_cell.length_c   1.000
_cell.angle_alpha   90.00
_cell.angle_beta   90.00
_cell.angle_gamma   90.00
#
_symmetry.space_group_name_H-M   'P 1'
#
loop_
_entity.id
_entity.type
_entity.pdbx_description
1 polymer ?
#
loop_
_entity_poly.entity_id
_entity_poly.type
_entity_poly.pdbx_seq_one_letter_code
_entity_poly.pdbx_strand_id
1 'polypeptide(L)'
;MDRFRDYGQRGLRGGLTQLGDFRKFILRGNVVDLAVGIVIGAAFTAVVTAIVSGVITPLIGLFGVPNFSNLTTPFHGQDFKWGAVINAVLSFLIVAAVVYFLVVKPVTALQDRFTPHHDEAPTTRECPFCLSTVPLRATRCAYCTAQLPPADTNTPATGPGGGSIA
;
A
#
# COMPACT_ATOMS: atom_id res chain seq x y z
N MET A 1 -52.84 -11.71 22.03
CA MET A 1 -52.17 -10.62 21.28
C MET A 1 -50.63 -10.67 21.45
N ASP A 2 -50.06 -11.81 21.84
CA ASP A 2 -48.68 -11.87 22.36
C ASP A 2 -47.63 -12.23 21.31
N ARG A 3 -48.07 -12.77 20.16
CA ARG A 3 -47.19 -13.21 19.06
C ARG A 3 -46.56 -12.06 18.26
N PHE A 4 -47.18 -10.87 18.28
CA PHE A 4 -46.64 -9.69 17.60
C PHE A 4 -45.48 -9.03 18.36
N ARG A 5 -45.42 -9.16 19.69
CA ARG A 5 -44.28 -8.64 20.48
C ARG A 5 -42.99 -9.42 20.23
N ASP A 6 -43.11 -10.69 19.88
CA ASP A 6 -41.99 -11.62 19.69
C ASP A 6 -41.23 -11.41 18.38
N TYR A 7 -41.88 -10.88 17.33
CA TYR A 7 -41.22 -10.55 16.06
C TYR A 7 -40.29 -9.33 16.17
N GLY A 8 -40.62 -8.34 17.01
CA GLY A 8 -39.80 -7.14 17.21
C GLY A 8 -38.51 -7.39 17.99
N GLN A 9 -38.52 -8.30 18.97
CA GLN A 9 -37.36 -8.57 19.83
C GLN A 9 -36.25 -9.38 19.14
N ARG A 10 -36.58 -10.24 18.16
CA ARG A 10 -35.58 -11.07 17.45
C ARG A 10 -34.80 -10.27 16.40
N GLY A 11 -35.43 -9.31 15.74
CA GLY A 11 -34.78 -8.42 14.76
C GLY A 11 -33.75 -7.49 15.40
N LEU A 12 -34.03 -6.95 16.59
CA LEU A 12 -33.12 -6.04 17.28
C LEU A 12 -31.82 -6.73 17.75
N ARG A 13 -31.92 -7.95 18.29
CA ARG A 13 -30.77 -8.70 18.81
C ARG A 13 -29.79 -9.15 17.72
N GLY A 14 -30.27 -9.51 16.52
CA GLY A 14 -29.41 -9.91 15.40
C GLY A 14 -28.62 -8.74 14.79
N GLY A 15 -29.18 -7.52 14.79
CA GLY A 15 -28.46 -6.32 14.32
C GLY A 15 -27.35 -5.88 15.29
N LEU A 16 -27.59 -6.00 16.60
CA LEU A 16 -26.60 -5.66 17.64
C LEU A 16 -25.38 -6.59 17.60
N THR A 17 -25.53 -7.87 17.24
CA THR A 17 -24.41 -8.80 17.09
C THR A 17 -23.57 -8.49 15.84
N GLN A 18 -24.18 -8.17 14.70
CA GLN A 18 -23.46 -7.79 13.48
C GLN A 18 -22.66 -6.48 13.63
N LEU A 19 -23.24 -5.46 14.28
CA LEU A 19 -22.55 -4.21 14.59
C LEU A 19 -21.40 -4.41 15.58
N GLY A 20 -21.57 -5.31 16.56
CA GLY A 20 -20.53 -5.71 17.49
C GLY A 20 -19.35 -6.40 16.80
N ASP A 21 -19.62 -7.28 15.83
CA ASP A 21 -18.58 -8.00 15.10
C ASP A 21 -17.87 -7.13 14.06
N PHE A 22 -18.59 -6.18 13.44
CA PHE A 22 -17.98 -5.16 12.59
C PHE A 22 -17.05 -4.23 13.39
N ARG A 23 -17.47 -3.81 14.60
CA ARG A 23 -16.60 -3.03 15.50
C ARG A 23 -15.33 -3.80 15.87
N LYS A 24 -15.44 -5.09 16.21
CA LYS A 24 -14.27 -5.93 16.50
C LYS A 24 -13.34 -6.11 15.30
N PHE A 25 -13.89 -6.10 14.08
CA PHE A 25 -13.10 -6.16 12.84
C PHE A 25 -12.32 -4.85 12.60
N ILE A 26 -12.97 -3.69 12.75
CA ILE A 26 -12.30 -2.37 12.62
C ILE A 26 -11.24 -2.18 13.71
N LEU A 27 -11.54 -2.57 14.96
CA LEU A 27 -10.61 -2.45 16.09
C LEU A 27 -9.36 -3.34 15.99
N ARG A 28 -9.26 -4.19 14.96
CA ARG A 28 -8.06 -5.00 14.68
C ARG A 28 -6.86 -4.15 14.19
N GLY A 29 -7.05 -2.83 14.01
CA GLY A 29 -5.98 -1.84 13.74
C GLY A 29 -5.50 -1.84 12.30
N ASN A 30 -5.01 -2.98 11.80
CA ASN A 30 -4.45 -3.14 10.46
C ASN A 30 -5.40 -2.71 9.32
N VAL A 31 -6.71 -2.87 9.50
CA VAL A 31 -7.71 -2.50 8.48
C VAL A 31 -7.90 -0.99 8.39
N VAL A 32 -7.82 -0.29 9.51
CA VAL A 32 -8.06 1.16 9.58
C VAL A 32 -6.92 1.91 8.91
N ASP A 33 -5.68 1.55 9.21
CA ASP A 33 -4.51 2.21 8.61
C ASP A 33 -4.45 2.01 7.09
N LEU A 34 -4.76 0.78 6.62
CA LEU A 34 -4.90 0.49 5.20
C LEU A 34 -6.03 1.31 4.56
N ALA A 35 -7.20 1.35 5.19
CA ALA A 35 -8.35 2.11 4.67
C ALA A 35 -8.06 3.61 4.58
N VAL A 36 -7.44 4.19 5.61
CA VAL A 36 -7.03 5.60 5.61
C VAL A 36 -6.00 5.87 4.51
N GLY A 37 -5.03 4.98 4.30
CA GLY A 37 -4.04 5.08 3.22
C GLY A 37 -4.68 5.15 1.84
N ILE A 38 -5.67 4.29 1.55
CA ILE A 38 -6.38 4.29 0.26
C ILE A 38 -7.18 5.58 0.06
N VAL A 39 -7.90 6.04 1.08
CA VAL A 39 -8.73 7.25 0.99
C VAL A 39 -7.88 8.49 0.74
N ILE A 40 -6.76 8.63 1.47
CA ILE A 40 -5.83 9.75 1.30
C ILE A 40 -5.17 9.68 -0.09
N GLY A 41 -4.77 8.49 -0.54
CA GLY A 41 -4.18 8.29 -1.87
C GLY A 41 -5.14 8.70 -3.01
N ALA A 42 -6.42 8.33 -2.90
CA ALA A 42 -7.46 8.71 -3.86
C ALA A 42 -7.73 10.23 -3.85
N ALA A 43 -7.81 10.85 -2.68
CA ALA A 43 -8.02 12.29 -2.56
C ALA A 43 -6.84 13.09 -3.14
N PHE A 44 -5.60 12.69 -2.85
CA PHE A 44 -4.41 13.37 -3.34
C PHE A 44 -4.27 13.26 -4.86
N THR A 45 -4.48 12.07 -5.44
CA THR A 45 -4.46 11.89 -6.90
C THR A 45 -5.49 12.75 -7.61
N ALA A 46 -6.69 12.93 -7.04
CA ALA A 46 -7.70 13.83 -7.57
C ALA A 46 -7.24 15.30 -7.58
N VAL A 47 -6.60 15.77 -6.49
CA VAL A 47 -6.05 17.14 -6.41
C VAL A 47 -4.95 17.37 -7.46
N VAL A 48 -4.00 16.44 -7.58
CA VAL A 48 -2.92 16.56 -8.58
C VAL A 48 -3.49 16.53 -9.99
N THR A 49 -4.47 15.67 -10.27
CA THR A 49 -5.15 15.61 -11.58
C THR A 49 -5.90 16.91 -11.89
N ALA A 50 -6.56 17.53 -10.92
CA ALA A 50 -7.23 18.82 -11.09
C ALA A 50 -6.24 19.95 -11.43
N ILE A 51 -5.07 19.96 -10.79
CA ILE A 51 -4.02 20.95 -11.08
C ILE A 51 -3.42 20.72 -12.47
N VAL A 52 -3.15 19.47 -12.84
CA VAL A 52 -2.59 19.14 -14.15
C VAL A 52 -3.55 19.51 -15.27
N SER A 53 -4.82 19.10 -15.15
CA SER A 53 -5.86 19.40 -16.14
C SER A 53 -6.25 20.88 -16.20
N GLY A 54 -6.25 21.59 -15.06
CA GLY A 54 -6.66 22.99 -14.97
C GLY A 54 -5.57 23.99 -15.37
N VAL A 55 -4.29 23.68 -15.13
CA VAL A 55 -3.18 24.62 -15.35
C VAL A 55 -2.20 24.10 -16.39
N ILE A 56 -1.77 22.85 -16.28
CA ILE A 56 -0.67 22.35 -17.11
C ILE A 56 -1.14 22.01 -18.52
N THR A 57 -2.26 21.32 -18.69
CA THR A 57 -2.86 20.98 -19.99
C THR A 57 -3.14 22.20 -20.89
N PRO A 58 -3.72 23.32 -20.40
CA PRO A 58 -3.87 24.52 -21.24
C PRO A 58 -2.54 25.23 -21.52
N LEU A 59 -1.56 25.20 -20.60
CA LEU A 59 -0.23 25.77 -20.86
C LEU A 59 0.50 25.03 -21.99
N ILE A 60 0.55 23.69 -21.96
CA ILE A 60 1.18 22.90 -23.04
C ILE A 60 0.43 23.03 -24.37
N GLY A 61 -0.89 23.23 -24.33
CA GLY A 61 -1.69 23.52 -25.51
C GLY A 61 -1.34 24.86 -26.17
N LEU A 62 -0.83 25.81 -25.38
CA LEU A 62 -0.38 27.13 -25.87
C LEU A 62 1.05 27.08 -26.44
N PHE A 63 1.93 26.22 -25.91
CA PHE A 63 3.33 26.07 -26.36
C PHE A 63 3.53 25.11 -27.55
N GLY A 64 2.46 24.71 -28.25
CA GLY A 64 2.57 24.16 -29.60
C GLY A 64 2.51 22.64 -29.74
N VAL A 65 2.11 21.90 -28.70
CA VAL A 65 1.58 20.54 -28.89
C VAL A 65 0.05 20.66 -28.94
N PRO A 66 -0.57 20.75 -30.13
CA PRO A 66 -2.02 20.85 -30.22
C PRO A 66 -2.63 19.62 -29.56
N ASN A 67 -3.83 19.78 -28.99
CA ASN A 67 -4.67 18.68 -28.59
C ASN A 67 -4.84 17.74 -29.78
N PHE A 68 -4.02 16.68 -29.84
CA PHE A 68 -4.13 15.61 -30.82
C PHE A 68 -5.51 14.92 -30.76
N SER A 69 -6.36 15.29 -29.78
CA SER A 69 -7.79 14.95 -29.70
C SER A 69 -8.58 15.25 -30.98
N ASN A 70 -8.04 16.10 -31.87
CA ASN A 70 -8.60 16.40 -33.19
C ASN A 70 -7.87 15.74 -34.38
N LEU A 71 -6.82 14.95 -34.15
CA LEU A 71 -6.24 14.10 -35.21
C LEU A 71 -7.06 12.82 -35.34
N THR A 72 -8.24 12.94 -35.92
CA THR A 72 -9.04 11.79 -36.35
C THR A 72 -8.58 11.39 -37.75
N THR A 73 -7.76 10.34 -37.83
CA THR A 73 -7.58 9.65 -39.11
C THR A 73 -8.74 8.68 -39.27
N PRO A 74 -9.63 8.83 -40.26
CA PRO A 74 -10.72 7.90 -40.47
C PRO A 74 -10.15 6.54 -40.88
N PHE A 75 -10.04 5.61 -39.93
CA PHE A 75 -9.77 4.21 -40.19
C PHE A 75 -11.09 3.45 -39.96
N HIS A 76 -11.70 2.95 -41.04
CA HIS A 76 -12.87 2.06 -40.99
C HIS A 76 -14.07 2.58 -40.17
N GLY A 77 -14.38 3.88 -40.24
CA GLY A 77 -15.58 4.45 -39.62
C GLY A 77 -15.54 4.56 -38.09
N GLN A 78 -14.36 4.40 -37.48
CA GLN A 78 -14.12 4.63 -36.04
C GLN A 78 -13.11 5.76 -35.88
N ASP A 79 -13.49 6.82 -35.18
CA ASP A 79 -12.59 7.93 -34.86
C ASP A 79 -11.57 7.49 -33.79
N PHE A 80 -10.42 6.97 -34.22
CA PHE A 80 -9.31 6.66 -33.32
C PHE A 80 -8.61 7.95 -32.86
N LYS A 81 -8.98 8.43 -31.68
CA LYS A 81 -8.42 9.64 -31.05
C LYS A 81 -7.06 9.35 -30.39
N TRP A 82 -6.03 9.15 -31.20
CA TRP A 82 -4.64 8.95 -30.74
C TRP A 82 -4.17 10.05 -29.78
N GLY A 83 -4.71 11.25 -29.91
CA GLY A 83 -4.36 12.32 -29.00
C GLY A 83 -4.95 12.30 -27.61
N ALA A 84 -6.08 11.63 -27.41
CA ALA A 84 -6.58 11.41 -26.05
C ALA A 84 -5.60 10.53 -25.27
N VAL A 85 -4.98 9.56 -25.94
CA VAL A 85 -3.97 8.66 -25.35
C VAL A 85 -2.68 9.42 -25.04
N ILE A 86 -2.16 10.20 -25.99
CA ILE A 86 -0.93 10.99 -25.77
C ILE A 86 -1.13 12.01 -24.65
N ASN A 87 -2.29 12.66 -24.59
CA ASN A 87 -2.63 13.59 -23.50
C ASN A 87 -2.73 12.87 -22.14
N ALA A 88 -3.33 11.68 -22.11
CA ALA A 88 -3.42 10.88 -20.89
C ALA A 88 -2.03 10.44 -20.39
N VAL A 89 -1.15 10.00 -21.30
CA VAL A 89 0.24 9.63 -20.96
C VAL A 89 1.02 10.83 -20.46
N LEU A 90 0.92 11.98 -21.12
CA LEU A 90 1.59 13.20 -20.71
C LEU A 90 1.10 13.67 -19.32
N SER A 91 -0.22 13.65 -19.10
CA SER A 91 -0.82 13.97 -17.81
C SER A 91 -0.34 13.01 -16.71
N PHE A 92 -0.26 11.71 -17.00
CA PHE A 92 0.27 10.71 -16.08
C PHE A 92 1.74 10.98 -15.71
N LEU A 93 2.60 11.27 -16.69
CA LEU A 93 4.00 11.59 -16.44
C LEU A 93 4.18 12.85 -15.58
N ILE A 94 3.36 13.88 -15.82
CA ILE A 94 3.38 15.10 -15.01
C ILE A 94 2.93 14.82 -13.57
N VAL A 95 1.82 14.10 -13.38
CA VAL A 95 1.34 13.69 -12.05
C VAL A 95 2.45 12.92 -11.32
N ALA A 96 3.03 11.90 -11.97
CA ALA A 96 4.10 11.09 -11.40
C ALA A 96 5.32 11.94 -11.01
N ALA A 97 5.73 12.89 -11.85
CA ALA A 97 6.84 13.80 -11.56
C ALA A 97 6.54 14.71 -10.36
N VAL A 98 5.34 15.26 -10.28
CA VAL A 98 4.91 16.12 -9.15
C VAL A 98 4.86 15.32 -7.85
N VAL A 99 4.27 14.12 -7.85
CA VAL A 99 4.21 13.25 -6.67
C VAL A 99 5.62 12.84 -6.22
N TYR A 100 6.48 12.44 -7.17
CA TYR A 100 7.85 12.05 -6.86
C TYR A 100 8.64 13.22 -6.26
N PHE A 101 8.52 14.41 -6.83
CA PHE A 101 9.28 15.57 -6.36
C PHE A 101 8.76 16.16 -5.04
N LEU A 102 7.44 16.25 -4.86
CA LEU A 102 6.82 16.87 -3.67
C LEU A 102 6.60 15.92 -2.49
N VAL A 103 6.48 14.61 -2.73
CA VAL A 103 6.18 13.63 -1.67
C VAL A 103 7.37 12.70 -1.48
N VAL A 104 7.76 11.95 -2.51
CA VAL A 104 8.79 10.90 -2.36
C VAL A 104 10.13 11.52 -1.96
N LYS A 105 10.62 12.51 -2.70
CA LYS A 105 11.93 13.13 -2.42
C LYS A 105 12.05 13.74 -1.01
N PRO A 106 11.10 14.56 -0.50
CA PRO A 106 11.20 15.06 0.87
C PRO A 106 10.98 13.98 1.91
N VAL A 107 10.10 13.00 1.68
CA VAL A 107 9.92 11.87 2.61
C VAL A 107 11.20 11.06 2.70
N THR A 108 11.83 10.69 1.58
CA THR A 108 13.12 9.99 1.57
C THR A 108 14.20 10.83 2.24
N ALA A 109 14.29 12.13 1.94
CA ALA A 109 15.27 13.02 2.58
C ALA A 109 15.01 13.23 4.09
N LEU A 110 13.76 13.20 4.53
CA LEU A 110 13.38 13.24 5.94
C LEU A 110 13.67 11.90 6.63
N GLN A 111 13.36 10.77 6.00
CA GLN A 111 13.67 9.43 6.51
C GLN A 111 15.17 9.24 6.72
N ASP A 112 15.99 9.64 5.75
CA ASP A 112 17.46 9.63 5.85
C ASP A 112 17.97 10.50 7.02
N ARG A 113 17.22 11.55 7.39
CA ARG A 113 17.64 12.52 8.41
C ARG A 113 17.08 12.23 9.80
N PHE A 114 15.89 11.63 9.89
CA PHE A 114 15.20 11.36 11.16
C PHE A 114 15.40 9.92 11.65
N THR A 115 15.72 8.97 10.78
CA THR A 115 15.84 7.56 11.17
C THR A 115 16.84 6.81 10.29
N PRO A 116 18.15 6.82 10.59
CA PRO A 116 19.05 5.80 10.05
C PRO A 116 18.58 4.43 10.58
N HIS A 117 17.94 3.62 9.74
CA HIS A 117 17.49 2.24 10.00
C HIS A 117 16.26 2.05 10.92
N HIS A 118 15.10 2.48 10.45
CA HIS A 118 13.83 1.78 10.75
C HIS A 118 13.11 1.41 9.44
N ASP A 119 13.88 0.96 8.46
CA ASP A 119 13.38 -0.23 7.76
C ASP A 119 13.44 -1.34 8.80
N GLU A 120 12.48 -2.25 8.82
CA GLU A 120 12.51 -3.46 9.64
C GLU A 120 13.74 -4.31 9.26
N ALA A 121 14.95 -3.88 9.68
CA ALA A 121 16.10 -4.74 9.76
C ALA A 121 15.61 -5.91 10.61
N PRO A 122 15.64 -7.15 10.08
CA PRO A 122 14.93 -8.27 10.68
C PRO A 122 15.40 -8.42 12.12
N THR A 123 14.61 -7.92 13.08
CA THR A 123 15.00 -7.91 14.50
C THR A 123 15.00 -9.33 15.06
N THR A 124 14.47 -10.27 14.27
CA THR A 124 14.31 -11.68 14.56
C THR A 124 14.99 -12.54 13.51
N ARG A 125 15.51 -13.68 13.97
CA ARG A 125 16.06 -14.78 13.19
C ARG A 125 15.38 -16.08 13.61
N GLU A 126 15.38 -17.07 12.74
CA GLU A 126 14.91 -18.40 13.11
C GLU A 126 15.99 -19.15 13.89
N CYS A 127 15.58 -19.86 14.94
CA CYS A 127 16.48 -20.73 15.68
C CYS A 127 16.82 -21.98 14.85
N PRO A 128 18.11 -22.31 14.61
CA PRO A 128 18.50 -23.48 13.81
C PRO A 128 18.12 -24.82 14.45
N PHE A 129 17.80 -24.85 15.75
CA PHE A 129 17.46 -26.09 16.47
C PHE A 129 15.96 -26.38 16.51
N CYS A 130 15.12 -25.34 16.60
CA CYS A 130 13.68 -25.51 16.86
C CYS A 130 12.78 -24.66 15.96
N LEU A 131 13.36 -23.89 15.03
CA LEU A 131 12.65 -23.05 14.05
C LEU A 131 11.71 -21.98 14.65
N SER A 132 11.76 -21.74 15.96
CA SER A 132 11.04 -20.63 16.59
C SER A 132 11.71 -19.30 16.23
N THR A 133 10.91 -18.24 16.09
CA THR A 133 11.38 -16.85 15.93
C THR A 133 12.08 -16.37 17.21
N VAL A 134 13.33 -15.92 17.09
CA VAL A 134 14.18 -15.46 18.21
C VAL A 134 14.85 -14.13 17.84
N PRO A 135 15.00 -13.16 18.76
CA PRO A 135 15.68 -11.90 18.44
C PRO A 135 17.16 -12.11 18.06
N LEU A 136 17.68 -11.27 17.15
CA LEU A 136 19.06 -11.36 16.64
C LEU A 136 20.13 -11.41 17.75
N ARG A 137 19.90 -10.68 18.86
CA ARG A 137 20.85 -10.59 19.98
C ARG A 137 20.65 -11.63 21.09
N ALA A 138 19.73 -12.59 20.94
CA ALA A 138 19.59 -13.65 21.95
C ALA A 138 20.77 -14.62 21.93
N THR A 139 21.34 -14.83 23.12
CA THR A 139 22.36 -15.84 23.41
C THR A 139 21.76 -17.22 23.71
N ARG A 140 20.47 -17.27 24.09
CA ARG A 140 19.71 -18.51 24.32
C ARG A 140 18.30 -18.42 23.73
N CYS A 141 17.85 -19.52 23.15
CA CYS A 141 16.50 -19.63 22.60
C CYS A 141 15.46 -19.76 23.72
N ALA A 142 14.38 -18.97 23.68
CA ALA A 142 13.29 -19.05 24.67
C ALA A 142 12.44 -20.32 24.55
N TYR A 143 12.40 -20.95 23.36
CA TYR A 143 11.53 -22.10 23.08
C TYR A 143 12.22 -23.44 23.41
N CYS A 144 13.44 -23.64 22.91
CA CYS A 144 14.19 -24.89 23.13
C CYS A 144 15.34 -24.78 24.14
N THR A 145 15.60 -23.60 24.71
CA THR A 145 16.70 -23.34 25.67
C THR A 145 18.12 -23.57 25.15
N ALA A 146 18.29 -23.91 23.87
CA ALA A 146 19.59 -24.09 23.24
C ALA A 146 20.40 -22.78 23.23
N GLN A 147 21.72 -22.91 23.38
CA GLN A 147 22.67 -21.82 23.22
C GLN A 147 22.76 -21.49 21.73
N LEU A 148 22.50 -20.23 21.36
CA LEU A 148 22.52 -19.80 19.96
C LEU A 148 23.91 -19.30 19.57
N PRO A 149 24.44 -19.69 18.41
CA PRO A 149 25.62 -19.03 17.86
C PRO A 149 25.34 -17.53 17.62
N PRO A 150 26.35 -16.64 17.72
CA PRO A 150 26.17 -15.21 17.45
C PRO A 150 25.59 -15.02 16.05
N ALA A 151 24.63 -14.10 15.91
CA ALA A 151 23.99 -13.82 14.62
C ALA A 151 25.03 -13.22 13.66
N ASP A 152 25.50 -14.02 12.71
CA ASP A 152 26.33 -13.56 11.61
C ASP A 152 25.43 -13.01 10.50
N THR A 153 25.87 -11.94 9.84
CA THR A 153 25.12 -11.23 8.79
C THR A 153 24.90 -12.05 7.51
N ASN A 154 25.37 -13.30 7.48
CA ASN A 154 25.44 -14.14 6.29
C ASN A 154 24.62 -15.44 6.41
N THR A 155 23.81 -15.62 7.45
CA THR A 155 22.85 -16.75 7.48
C THR A 155 21.54 -16.32 6.81
N PRO A 156 21.29 -16.68 5.53
CA PRO A 156 20.01 -16.40 4.88
C PRO A 156 18.88 -17.10 5.63
N ALA A 157 17.78 -16.38 5.82
CA ALA A 157 16.50 -16.88 6.32
C ALA A 157 15.96 -17.95 5.36
N THR A 158 16.50 -19.16 5.43
CA THR A 158 16.17 -20.24 4.51
C THR A 158 15.17 -21.15 5.22
N GLY A 159 13.90 -20.98 4.86
CA GLY A 159 12.84 -21.95 5.11
C GLY A 159 13.14 -23.30 4.42
N PRO A 160 12.35 -24.34 4.73
CA PRO A 160 12.87 -25.66 5.06
C PRO A 160 13.20 -26.51 3.83
N GLY A 161 14.39 -27.11 3.82
CA GLY A 161 14.72 -28.20 2.89
C GLY A 161 16.18 -28.18 2.44
N GLY A 162 17.04 -28.94 3.12
CA GLY A 162 18.41 -29.16 2.67
C GLY A 162 19.29 -29.76 3.75
N GLY A 163 18.99 -30.99 4.16
CA GLY A 163 19.94 -31.78 4.94
C GLY A 163 21.17 -32.14 4.11
N SER A 164 22.27 -32.44 4.80
CA SER A 164 23.12 -33.61 4.61
C SER A 164 24.60 -33.28 4.87
N ILE A 165 25.12 -33.86 5.94
CA ILE A 165 26.46 -34.42 6.14
C ILE A 165 27.67 -33.70 5.49
N ALA A 166 28.57 -33.21 6.34
CA ALA A 166 29.99 -33.58 6.37
C ALA A 166 30.62 -33.02 7.66
#